data_AF-A0A7C1NLQ5-F1
#
_entry.id   AF-A0A7C1NLQ5-F1
#
_cell.length_a   1.000
_cell.length_b   1.000
_cell.length_c   1.000
_cell.angle_alpha   90.00
_cell.angle_beta   90.00
_cell.angle_gamma   90.00
#
_symmetry.space_group_name_H-M   'P 1'
#
loop_
_entity.id
_entity.type
_entity.pdbx_description
1 polymer ?
#
loop_
_entity_poly.entity_id
_entity_poly.type
_entity_poly.pdbx_seq_one_letter_code
_entity_poly.pdbx_strand_id
1 'polypeptide(L)'
;MGDQNIKTFPCRNCGADLEFKPGINSLKCPYCSAENEIIDGKGDIKELDYTAYLQKLEKEEETEERITLNCESCGAQISLDKNITGDECPFCGSKVVAQSRSVKVIKPKSLLPFQITKEQAAGHFKHWLKKRWFAPNKVKKFARMDGLNGIYAPYWTYDCQTTTEYKGQRGEYYYTTESYTTEENGETVTRTREVRHTNWY
;
A
#
# COMPACT_ATOMS: atom_id res chain seq x y z
N MET A 1 5.32 -9.84 -34.60
CA MET A 1 5.39 -10.89 -33.56
C MET A 1 6.54 -10.49 -32.65
N GLY A 2 6.23 -9.79 -31.56
CA GLY A 2 7.24 -9.21 -30.68
C GLY A 2 7.68 -10.22 -29.64
N ASP A 3 8.95 -10.62 -29.72
CA ASP A 3 9.66 -11.33 -28.65
C ASP A 3 9.57 -10.53 -27.35
N GLN A 4 8.68 -10.95 -26.45
CA GLN A 4 8.75 -10.55 -25.05
C GLN A 4 9.63 -11.59 -24.37
N ASN A 5 10.88 -11.20 -24.10
CA ASN A 5 11.83 -11.96 -23.30
C ASN A 5 11.22 -12.16 -21.89
N ILE A 6 10.43 -13.23 -21.70
CA ILE A 6 10.29 -13.82 -20.37
C ILE A 6 11.71 -14.19 -20.00
N LYS A 7 12.33 -13.42 -19.09
CA LYS A 7 13.66 -13.71 -18.59
C LYS A 7 13.57 -15.03 -17.83
N THR A 8 13.82 -16.13 -18.53
CA THR A 8 13.98 -17.45 -17.95
C THR A 8 15.33 -17.49 -17.27
N PHE A 9 15.34 -18.03 -16.06
CA PHE A 9 16.56 -18.23 -15.27
C PHE A 9 16.84 -19.73 -15.24
N PRO A 10 17.54 -20.29 -16.24
CA PRO A 10 17.80 -21.71 -16.31
C PRO A 10 18.79 -22.15 -15.23
N CYS A 11 18.51 -23.31 -14.63
CA CYS A 11 19.39 -23.95 -13.67
C CYS A 11 20.73 -24.30 -14.31
N ARG A 12 21.84 -24.00 -13.62
CA ARG A 12 23.20 -24.27 -14.13
C ARG A 12 23.52 -25.76 -14.18
N ASN A 13 22.78 -26.58 -13.43
CA ASN A 13 23.00 -28.01 -13.31
C ASN A 13 22.13 -28.84 -14.27
N CYS A 14 20.86 -28.45 -14.47
CA CYS A 14 19.91 -29.26 -15.24
C CYS A 14 19.11 -28.49 -16.31
N GLY A 15 19.28 -27.17 -16.42
CA GLY A 15 18.58 -26.34 -17.41
C GLY A 15 17.12 -26.00 -17.09
N ALA A 16 16.51 -26.61 -16.07
CA ALA A 16 15.14 -26.30 -15.68
C ALA A 16 14.99 -24.89 -15.08
N ASP A 17 13.78 -24.32 -15.14
CA ASP A 17 13.49 -23.01 -14.57
C ASP A 17 13.70 -23.00 -13.04
N LEU A 18 14.35 -21.94 -12.57
CA LEU A 18 14.61 -21.74 -11.14
C LEU A 18 13.48 -20.95 -10.48
N GLU A 19 13.20 -21.27 -9.21
CA GLU A 19 12.26 -20.54 -8.38
C GLU A 19 12.98 -19.69 -7.34
N PHE A 20 12.51 -18.45 -7.15
CA PHE A 20 12.95 -17.63 -6.02
C PHE A 20 12.32 -18.14 -4.72
N LYS A 21 13.14 -18.33 -3.68
CA LYS A 21 12.66 -18.64 -2.33
C LYS A 21 12.93 -17.44 -1.41
N PRO A 22 11.89 -16.90 -0.75
CA PRO A 22 12.08 -15.81 0.19
C PRO A 22 13.06 -16.18 1.32
N GLY A 23 13.92 -15.23 1.69
CA GLY A 23 14.85 -15.39 2.82
C GLY A 23 16.22 -15.98 2.47
N ILE A 24 16.45 -16.40 1.21
CA ILE A 24 17.77 -16.81 0.72
C ILE A 24 18.19 -15.95 -0.48
N ASN A 25 19.49 -15.72 -0.63
CA ASN A 25 20.05 -14.99 -1.77
C ASN A 25 20.41 -15.94 -2.94
N SER A 26 19.54 -16.90 -3.21
CA SER A 26 19.73 -17.90 -4.26
C SER A 26 18.39 -18.30 -4.89
N LEU A 27 18.46 -18.76 -6.13
CA LEU A 27 17.35 -19.36 -6.84
C LEU A 27 17.46 -20.88 -6.71
N LYS A 28 16.37 -21.55 -6.33
CA LYS A 28 16.35 -23.00 -6.11
C LYS A 28 15.71 -23.72 -7.30
N CYS A 29 16.36 -24.76 -7.77
CA CYS A 29 15.77 -25.64 -8.78
C CYS A 29 14.79 -26.64 -8.13
N PRO A 30 13.52 -26.69 -8.54
CA PRO A 30 12.56 -27.65 -8.00
C PRO A 30 12.85 -29.10 -8.45
N TYR A 31 13.62 -29.29 -9.52
CA TYR A 31 13.90 -30.62 -10.09
C TYR A 31 15.17 -31.26 -9.53
N CYS A 32 16.30 -30.56 -9.57
CA CYS A 32 17.59 -31.11 -9.13
C CYS A 32 18.05 -30.60 -7.76
N SER A 33 17.26 -29.74 -7.11
CA SER A 33 17.58 -29.10 -5.82
C SER A 33 18.85 -28.23 -5.79
N ALA A 34 19.50 -27.99 -6.94
CA ALA A 34 20.63 -27.08 -7.02
C ALA A 34 20.23 -25.66 -6.65
N GLU A 35 21.11 -24.97 -5.93
CA GLU A 35 20.98 -23.57 -5.58
C GLU A 35 21.93 -22.74 -6.45
N ASN A 36 21.34 -21.80 -7.18
CA ASN A 36 22.07 -20.84 -7.99
C ASN A 36 22.08 -19.50 -7.26
N GLU A 37 23.24 -19.06 -6.77
CA GLU A 37 23.36 -17.76 -6.11
C GLU A 37 22.92 -16.60 -7.00
N ILE A 38 22.19 -15.66 -6.40
CA ILE A 38 21.88 -14.38 -7.00
C ILE A 38 23.13 -13.51 -6.80
N ILE A 39 23.79 -13.15 -7.89
CA ILE A 39 24.91 -12.22 -7.82
C ILE A 39 24.30 -10.83 -7.61
N ASP A 40 24.38 -10.33 -6.37
CA ASP A 40 23.96 -8.97 -6.06
C ASP A 40 24.68 -8.00 -7.01
N GLY A 41 23.89 -7.26 -7.79
CA GLY A 41 24.43 -6.10 -8.50
C GLY A 41 24.95 -5.15 -7.45
N LYS A 42 26.27 -4.92 -7.42
CA LYS A 42 26.97 -3.99 -6.51
C LYS A 42 26.60 -2.51 -6.76
N GLY A 43 25.33 -2.21 -6.88
CA GLY A 43 24.83 -0.84 -6.91
C GLY A 43 24.41 -0.48 -5.51
N ASP A 44 25.22 0.29 -4.80
CA ASP A 44 24.74 1.00 -3.61
C ASP A 44 23.51 1.82 -4.00
N ILE A 45 22.48 1.82 -3.13
CA ILE A 45 21.34 2.71 -3.31
C ILE A 45 21.88 4.13 -3.12
N LYS A 46 22.02 4.87 -4.23
CA LYS A 46 22.54 6.23 -4.20
C LYS A 46 21.39 7.20 -3.96
N GLU A 47 21.51 7.98 -2.90
CA GLU A 47 20.69 9.17 -2.72
C GLU A 47 21.00 10.19 -3.82
N LEU A 48 19.95 10.83 -4.32
CA LEU A 48 20.02 11.79 -5.40
C LEU A 48 19.54 13.14 -4.86
N ASP A 49 20.17 14.23 -5.33
CA ASP A 49 19.67 15.56 -5.05
C ASP A 49 18.23 15.71 -5.58
N TYR A 50 17.28 15.95 -4.68
CA TYR A 50 15.86 15.92 -5.00
C TYR A 50 15.49 16.94 -6.09
N THR A 51 16.00 18.17 -5.99
CA THR A 51 15.62 19.26 -6.89
C THR A 51 16.22 19.06 -8.28
N ALA A 52 17.51 18.72 -8.34
CA ALA A 52 18.20 18.43 -9.60
C ALA A 52 17.62 17.18 -10.27
N TYR A 53 17.19 16.19 -9.49
CA TYR A 53 16.58 14.97 -10.01
C TYR A 53 15.20 15.25 -10.61
N LEU A 54 14.34 16.00 -9.92
CA LEU A 54 13.02 16.39 -10.45
C LEU A 54 13.10 17.14 -11.78
N GLN A 55 14.09 18.03 -11.94
CA GLN A 55 14.28 18.79 -13.18
C GLN A 55 14.65 17.91 -14.38
N LYS A 56 15.31 16.77 -14.14
CA LYS A 56 15.77 15.83 -15.18
C LYS A 56 14.78 14.70 -15.45
N LEU A 57 13.95 14.37 -14.45
CA LEU A 57 13.06 13.20 -14.41
C LEU A 57 12.22 13.03 -15.67
N GLU A 58 11.60 14.12 -16.14
CA GLU A 58 10.67 14.07 -17.27
C GLU A 58 11.37 13.83 -18.62
N LYS A 59 12.66 14.21 -18.73
CA LYS A 59 13.39 14.20 -20.01
C LYS A 59 14.34 13.01 -20.16
N GLU A 60 14.93 12.55 -19.06
CA GLU A 60 16.11 11.67 -19.11
C GLU A 60 15.87 10.27 -18.53
N GLU A 61 14.81 10.05 -17.76
CA GLU A 61 14.65 8.77 -17.05
C GLU A 61 14.04 7.64 -17.88
N GLU A 62 14.50 6.43 -17.60
CA GLU A 62 13.94 5.22 -18.19
C GLU A 62 12.51 5.01 -17.70
N THR A 63 11.56 5.09 -18.63
CA THR A 63 10.15 4.78 -18.36
C THR A 63 9.75 3.46 -19.02
N GLU A 64 8.79 2.79 -18.41
CA GLU A 64 8.15 1.62 -18.96
C GLU A 64 6.64 1.83 -19.04
N GLU A 65 6.03 1.28 -20.09
CA GLU A 65 4.59 1.31 -20.24
C GLU A 65 3.96 0.14 -19.48
N ARG A 66 3.04 0.46 -18.57
CA ARG A 66 2.22 -0.50 -17.84
C ARG A 66 0.75 -0.26 -18.11
N ILE A 67 -0.02 -1.34 -18.21
CA ILE A 67 -1.48 -1.27 -18.22
C ILE A 67 -1.91 -1.08 -16.77
N THR A 68 -2.56 0.04 -16.47
CA THR A 68 -3.14 0.29 -15.15
C THR A 68 -4.64 0.41 -15.24
N LEU A 69 -5.32 -0.06 -14.19
CA LEU A 69 -6.75 0.07 -14.05
C LEU A 69 -7.12 0.36 -12.58
N ASN A 70 -8.26 1.00 -12.39
CA ASN A 70 -8.80 1.26 -11.06
C ASN A 70 -9.87 0.20 -10.75
N CYS A 71 -9.73 -0.49 -9.63
CA CYS A 71 -10.70 -1.47 -9.18
C CYS A 71 -12.01 -0.76 -8.77
N GLU A 72 -13.11 -1.09 -9.43
CA GLU A 72 -14.43 -0.50 -9.12
C GLU A 72 -14.96 -0.88 -7.73
N SER A 73 -14.50 -2.01 -7.18
CA SER A 73 -14.96 -2.49 -5.87
C SER A 73 -14.26 -1.82 -4.68
N CYS A 74 -12.97 -1.49 -4.77
CA CYS A 74 -12.22 -0.92 -3.64
C CYS A 74 -11.49 0.40 -3.95
N GLY A 75 -11.48 0.85 -5.20
CA GLY A 75 -10.81 2.07 -5.64
C GLY A 75 -9.29 1.95 -5.81
N ALA A 76 -8.69 0.79 -5.55
CA ALA A 76 -7.25 0.59 -5.71
C ALA A 76 -6.84 0.66 -7.19
N GLN A 77 -5.74 1.37 -7.48
CA GLN A 77 -5.08 1.28 -8.78
C GLN A 77 -4.16 0.06 -8.80
N ILE A 78 -4.29 -0.78 -9.82
CA ILE A 78 -3.49 -1.99 -10.02
C ILE A 78 -2.82 -1.95 -11.39
N SER A 79 -1.66 -2.58 -11.50
CA SER A 79 -0.97 -2.78 -12.78
C SER A 79 -1.13 -4.24 -13.22
N LEU A 80 -1.43 -4.46 -14.50
CA LEU A 80 -1.43 -5.78 -15.13
C LEU A 80 -0.29 -5.89 -16.13
N ASP A 81 0.20 -7.10 -16.35
CA ASP A 81 1.14 -7.37 -17.43
C ASP A 81 0.47 -7.12 -18.78
N LYS A 82 1.26 -6.72 -19.79
CA LYS A 82 0.77 -6.27 -21.11
C LYS A 82 -0.15 -7.28 -21.83
N ASN A 83 -0.02 -8.57 -21.51
CA ASN A 83 -0.75 -9.65 -22.14
C ASN A 83 -1.91 -10.20 -21.28
N ILE A 84 -2.16 -9.62 -20.08
CA ILE A 84 -3.22 -10.06 -19.18
C ILE A 84 -4.41 -9.12 -19.33
N THR A 85 -5.51 -9.64 -19.86
CA THR A 85 -6.75 -8.87 -20.08
C THR A 85 -7.71 -8.92 -18.90
N GLY A 86 -7.47 -9.80 -17.91
CA GLY A 86 -8.26 -9.86 -16.68
C GLY A 86 -7.58 -10.70 -15.62
N ASP A 87 -7.81 -10.31 -14.36
CA ASP A 87 -7.21 -10.94 -13.18
C ASP A 87 -8.10 -10.74 -11.93
N GLU A 88 -7.62 -11.12 -10.76
CA GLU A 88 -8.17 -10.74 -9.45
C GLU A 88 -7.44 -9.52 -8.88
N CYS A 89 -8.19 -8.59 -8.30
CA CYS A 89 -7.62 -7.47 -7.56
C CYS A 89 -6.86 -8.00 -6.33
N PRO A 90 -5.54 -7.76 -6.19
CA PRO A 90 -4.75 -8.28 -5.07
C PRO A 90 -5.14 -7.68 -3.71
N PHE A 91 -5.92 -6.58 -3.72
CA PHE A 91 -6.34 -5.89 -2.51
C PHE A 91 -7.67 -6.42 -1.95
N CYS A 92 -8.65 -6.72 -2.81
CA CYS A 92 -10.01 -7.10 -2.39
C CYS A 92 -10.55 -8.40 -3.00
N GLY A 93 -9.84 -9.00 -3.96
CA GLY A 93 -10.22 -10.25 -4.62
C GLY A 93 -11.31 -10.12 -5.70
N SER A 94 -11.78 -8.91 -6.01
CA SER A 94 -12.75 -8.71 -7.10
C SER A 94 -12.13 -9.04 -8.46
N LYS A 95 -12.90 -9.64 -9.37
CA LYS A 95 -12.47 -9.81 -10.76
C LYS A 95 -12.34 -8.44 -11.44
N VAL A 96 -11.23 -8.23 -12.12
CA VAL A 96 -10.90 -7.00 -12.82
C VAL A 96 -10.63 -7.32 -14.28
N VAL A 97 -11.06 -6.44 -15.17
CA VAL A 97 -10.81 -6.54 -16.62
C VAL A 97 -10.03 -5.30 -17.02
N ALA A 98 -8.97 -5.51 -17.80
CA ALA A 98 -8.13 -4.42 -18.29
C ALA A 98 -8.96 -3.46 -19.14
N GLN A 99 -9.21 -2.26 -18.62
CA GLN A 99 -9.62 -1.13 -19.43
C GLN A 99 -8.32 -0.47 -19.91
N SER A 100 -8.06 -0.54 -21.21
CA SER A 100 -6.77 -0.25 -21.83
C SER A 100 -6.31 1.21 -21.65
N ARG A 101 -5.74 1.51 -20.48
CA ARG A 101 -5.01 2.76 -20.20
C ARG A 101 -3.55 2.39 -19.92
N SER A 102 -2.71 2.68 -20.91
CA SER A 102 -1.26 2.58 -20.75
C SER A 102 -0.76 3.84 -20.05
N VAL A 103 0.00 3.66 -18.99
CA VAL A 103 0.70 4.74 -18.29
C VAL A 103 2.20 4.52 -18.41
N LYS A 104 2.95 5.61 -18.61
CA LYS A 104 4.41 5.60 -18.49
C LYS A 104 4.75 5.73 -17.01
N VAL A 105 5.42 4.73 -16.47
CA VAL A 105 5.94 4.74 -15.09
C VAL A 105 7.46 4.76 -15.13
N ILE A 106 8.05 5.43 -14.15
CA ILE A 106 9.51 5.44 -13.99
C ILE A 106 9.93 4.06 -13.47
N LYS A 107 10.97 3.50 -14.08
CA LYS A 107 11.48 2.20 -13.70
C LYS A 107 12.12 2.26 -12.30
N PRO A 108 11.78 1.34 -11.38
CA PRO A 108 12.41 1.28 -10.07
C PRO A 108 13.93 1.07 -10.19
N LYS A 109 14.72 1.85 -9.45
CA LYS A 109 16.19 1.74 -9.40
C LYS A 109 16.67 0.59 -8.50
N SER A 110 15.82 0.16 -7.58
CA SER A 110 16.12 -0.88 -6.61
C SER A 110 14.83 -1.62 -6.24
N LEU A 111 14.99 -2.86 -5.78
CA LEU A 111 13.90 -3.72 -5.36
C LEU A 111 14.32 -4.41 -4.07
N LEU A 112 13.42 -4.42 -3.08
CA LEU A 112 13.62 -5.17 -1.85
C LEU A 112 13.13 -6.60 -2.07
N PRO A 113 14.00 -7.63 -2.01
CA PRO A 113 13.57 -9.02 -2.17
C PRO A 113 12.69 -9.44 -0.99
N PHE A 114 11.73 -10.33 -1.27
CA PHE A 114 10.92 -10.92 -0.20
C PHE A 114 11.80 -11.74 0.74
N GLN A 115 11.71 -11.44 2.04
CA GLN A 115 12.35 -12.25 3.10
C GLN A 115 11.36 -13.14 3.84
N ILE A 116 10.07 -12.80 3.81
CA ILE A 116 9.01 -13.52 4.52
C ILE A 116 8.34 -14.47 3.54
N THR A 117 8.31 -15.76 3.91
CA THR A 117 7.58 -16.80 3.16
C THR A 117 6.07 -16.64 3.29
N LYS A 118 5.31 -17.24 2.37
CA LYS A 118 3.84 -17.19 2.41
C LYS A 118 3.29 -17.79 3.71
N GLU A 119 3.91 -18.85 4.20
CA GLU A 119 3.55 -19.54 5.44
C GLU A 119 3.79 -18.64 6.66
N GLN A 120 4.93 -17.95 6.71
CA GLN A 120 5.22 -16.97 7.76
C GLN A 120 4.25 -15.79 7.71
N ALA A 121 3.96 -15.25 6.52
CA ALA A 121 3.00 -14.16 6.34
C ALA A 121 1.61 -14.55 6.84
N ALA A 122 1.13 -15.76 6.51
CA ALA A 122 -0.12 -16.30 7.03
C ALA A 122 -0.10 -16.45 8.56
N GLY A 123 1.02 -16.90 9.14
CA GLY A 123 1.22 -16.98 10.59
C GLY A 123 1.11 -15.61 11.27
N HIS A 124 1.83 -14.61 10.75
CA HIS A 124 1.80 -13.23 11.26
C HIS A 124 0.40 -12.63 11.17
N PHE A 125 -0.28 -12.80 10.03
CA PHE A 125 -1.64 -12.31 9.83
C PHE A 125 -2.63 -12.96 10.81
N LYS A 126 -2.55 -14.28 11.00
CA LYS A 126 -3.38 -15.02 11.97
C LYS A 126 -3.14 -14.53 13.41
N HIS A 127 -1.89 -14.30 13.79
CA HIS A 127 -1.55 -13.77 15.11
C HIS A 127 -2.10 -12.36 15.33
N TRP A 128 -1.96 -11.50 14.33
CA TRP A 128 -2.50 -10.15 14.34
C TRP A 128 -4.02 -10.15 14.49
N LEU A 129 -4.74 -10.99 13.72
CA LEU A 129 -6.20 -11.14 13.81
C LEU A 129 -6.67 -11.58 15.19
N LYS A 130 -5.94 -12.49 15.86
CA LYS A 130 -6.28 -12.96 17.21
C LYS A 130 -6.25 -11.84 18.24
N LYS A 131 -5.36 -10.86 18.08
CA LYS A 131 -5.20 -9.71 18.99
C LYS A 131 -6.27 -8.63 18.81
N ARG A 132 -7.13 -8.72 17.81
CA ARG A 132 -8.20 -7.73 17.58
C ARG A 132 -9.43 -8.09 18.43
N TRP A 133 -9.61 -7.35 19.54
CA TRP A 133 -10.71 -7.53 20.48
C TRP A 133 -12.08 -7.26 19.84
N PHE A 134 -12.17 -6.23 18.99
CA PHE A 134 -13.40 -5.84 18.29
C PHE A 134 -13.63 -6.54 16.94
N ALA A 135 -12.74 -7.45 16.52
CA ALA A 135 -12.91 -8.12 15.23
C ALA A 135 -14.04 -9.18 15.32
N PRO A 136 -15.08 -9.12 14.47
CA PRO A 136 -16.15 -10.11 14.47
C PRO A 136 -15.60 -11.53 14.25
N ASN A 137 -16.16 -12.52 14.94
CA ASN A 137 -15.74 -13.92 14.83
C ASN A 137 -15.80 -14.45 13.39
N LYS A 138 -16.70 -13.91 12.56
CA LYS A 138 -16.80 -14.25 11.13
C LYS A 138 -15.53 -13.88 10.35
N VAL A 139 -14.88 -12.76 10.67
CA VAL A 139 -13.61 -12.34 10.03
C VAL A 139 -12.50 -13.33 10.33
N LYS A 140 -12.42 -13.83 11.58
CA LYS A 140 -11.43 -14.83 12.00
C LYS A 140 -11.62 -16.18 11.29
N LYS A 141 -12.85 -16.52 10.88
CA LYS A 141 -13.19 -17.74 10.13
C LYS A 141 -13.06 -17.58 8.61
N PHE A 142 -13.32 -16.38 8.09
CA PHE A 142 -13.31 -16.09 6.65
C PHE A 142 -11.93 -15.67 6.13
N ALA A 143 -10.99 -15.32 7.00
CA ALA A 143 -9.61 -15.05 6.63
C ALA A 143 -8.99 -16.27 5.91
N ARG A 144 -9.07 -16.27 4.58
CA ARG A 144 -8.46 -17.28 3.72
C ARG A 144 -6.97 -16.99 3.66
N MET A 145 -6.19 -17.86 4.29
CA MET A 145 -4.73 -17.71 4.32
C MET A 145 -4.11 -17.96 2.93
N ASP A 146 -4.80 -18.73 2.09
CA ASP A 146 -4.35 -19.05 0.72
C ASP A 146 -4.42 -17.85 -0.23
N GLY A 147 -5.26 -16.85 0.09
CA GLY A 147 -5.44 -15.62 -0.69
C GLY A 147 -4.39 -14.54 -0.43
N LEU A 148 -3.35 -14.82 0.37
CA LEU A 148 -2.24 -13.89 0.56
C LEU A 148 -1.34 -13.89 -0.68
N ASN A 149 -1.25 -12.72 -1.30
CA ASN A 149 -0.42 -12.46 -2.48
C ASN A 149 0.72 -11.51 -2.12
N GLY A 150 1.93 -11.83 -2.59
CA GLY A 150 3.05 -10.90 -2.54
C GLY A 150 2.87 -9.84 -3.62
N ILE A 151 2.97 -8.57 -3.24
CA ILE A 151 2.95 -7.45 -4.19
C ILE A 151 4.19 -6.59 -4.00
N TYR A 152 4.72 -6.06 -5.10
CA TYR A 152 5.70 -4.98 -5.03
C TYR A 152 4.97 -3.64 -5.05
N ALA A 153 5.09 -2.88 -3.97
CA ALA A 153 4.59 -1.52 -3.89
C ALA A 153 5.73 -0.55 -4.26
N PRO A 154 5.65 0.20 -5.37
CA PRO A 154 6.64 1.22 -5.67
C PRO A 154 6.51 2.38 -4.69
N TYR A 155 7.63 2.85 -4.15
CA TYR A 155 7.67 4.04 -3.29
C TYR A 155 8.92 4.86 -3.58
N TRP A 156 8.81 6.16 -3.33
CA TRP A 156 9.92 7.09 -3.38
C TRP A 156 10.41 7.34 -1.96
N THR A 157 11.73 7.33 -1.77
CA THR A 157 12.37 7.79 -0.55
C THR A 157 12.98 9.16 -0.81
N TYR A 158 12.75 10.09 0.10
CA TYR A 158 13.32 11.43 0.05
C TYR A 158 13.50 11.94 1.47
N ASP A 159 14.56 12.70 1.70
CA ASP A 159 14.80 13.31 2.99
C ASP A 159 13.98 14.59 3.15
N CYS A 160 13.54 14.82 4.37
CA CYS A 160 12.79 16.02 4.75
C CYS A 160 13.40 16.62 5.99
N GLN A 161 13.92 17.84 5.85
CA GLN A 161 14.24 18.69 6.99
C GLN A 161 13.14 19.74 7.14
N THR A 162 12.19 19.47 8.03
CA THR A 162 11.04 20.35 8.26
C THR A 162 11.14 21.03 9.63
N THR A 163 10.86 22.32 9.66
CA THR A 163 10.62 23.08 10.89
C THR A 163 9.17 23.51 10.86
N THR A 164 8.42 23.19 11.93
CA THR A 164 7.03 23.62 12.06
C THR A 164 6.84 24.34 13.37
N GLU A 165 6.43 25.59 13.29
CA GLU A 165 5.93 26.34 14.44
C GLU A 165 4.43 26.09 14.57
N TYR A 166 3.97 25.75 15.77
CA TYR A 166 2.55 25.65 16.06
C TYR A 166 2.22 26.43 17.32
N LYS A 167 1.03 27.03 17.34
CA LYS A 167 0.45 27.65 18.53
C LYS A 167 -0.89 26.98 18.78
N GLY A 168 -1.00 26.31 19.92
CA GLY A 168 -2.25 25.73 20.39
C GLY A 168 -2.90 26.63 21.45
N GLN A 169 -4.22 26.56 21.54
CA GLN A 169 -4.97 27.03 22.70
C GLN A 169 -5.80 25.89 23.26
N ARG A 170 -5.93 25.84 24.58
CA ARG A 170 -6.80 24.89 25.29
C ARG A 170 -8.16 25.53 25.48
N GLY A 171 -9.19 24.94 24.87
CA GLY A 171 -10.59 25.30 25.12
C GLY A 171 -11.15 24.54 26.33
N GLU A 172 -11.60 25.24 27.36
CA GLU A 172 -12.40 24.67 28.45
C GLU A 172 -13.87 25.08 28.31
N TYR A 173 -14.76 24.09 28.24
CA TYR A 173 -16.20 24.35 28.17
C TYR A 173 -16.78 24.59 29.56
N TYR A 174 -17.62 25.62 29.65
CA TYR A 174 -18.47 25.86 30.82
C TYR A 174 -19.87 26.24 30.35
N TYR A 175 -20.85 26.05 31.22
CA TYR A 175 -22.25 26.28 30.92
C TYR A 175 -22.80 27.35 31.85
N THR A 176 -23.61 28.26 31.30
CA THR A 176 -24.37 29.24 32.07
C THR A 176 -25.85 29.05 31.81
N THR A 177 -26.69 29.41 32.78
CA THR A 177 -28.14 29.37 32.62
C THR A 177 -28.63 30.76 32.23
N GLU A 178 -29.23 30.89 31.05
CA GLU A 178 -29.90 32.12 30.62
C GLU A 178 -31.42 31.96 30.73
N SER A 179 -32.07 32.91 31.40
CA SER A 179 -33.52 33.07 31.37
C SER A 179 -33.93 33.90 30.15
N TYR A 180 -34.85 33.37 29.34
CA TYR A 180 -35.45 34.09 28.22
C TYR A 180 -36.98 34.02 28.31
N THR A 181 -37.64 35.02 27.75
CA THR A 181 -39.09 35.10 27.72
C THR A 181 -39.59 34.68 26.34
N THR A 182 -40.62 33.84 26.31
CA THR A 182 -41.24 33.37 25.07
C THR A 182 -42.75 33.26 25.26
N GLU A 183 -43.52 33.35 24.18
CA GLU A 183 -44.97 33.10 24.22
C GLU A 183 -45.24 31.62 23.99
N GLU A 184 -45.87 30.97 24.97
CA GLU A 184 -46.46 29.63 24.82
C GLU A 184 -47.96 29.76 25.10
N ASN A 185 -48.80 29.31 24.17
CA ASN A 185 -50.27 29.38 24.29
C ASN A 185 -50.86 30.78 24.54
N GLY A 186 -50.21 31.84 24.04
CA GLY A 186 -50.67 33.22 24.17
C GLY A 186 -50.40 33.88 25.53
N GLU A 187 -49.63 33.20 26.40
CA GLU A 187 -49.13 33.77 27.65
C GLU A 187 -47.61 33.91 27.60
N THR A 188 -47.11 35.03 28.12
CA THR A 188 -45.68 35.29 28.23
C THR A 188 -45.10 34.46 29.38
N VAL A 189 -44.27 33.47 29.06
CA VAL A 189 -43.62 32.57 30.03
C VAL A 189 -42.10 32.73 30.02
N THR A 190 -41.50 32.70 31.21
CA THR A 190 -40.03 32.69 31.37
C THR A 190 -39.52 31.26 31.41
N ARG A 191 -38.55 30.93 30.56
CA ARG A 191 -37.86 29.64 30.50
C ARG A 191 -36.36 29.83 30.70
N THR A 192 -35.68 28.77 31.11
CA THR A 192 -34.22 28.74 31.24
C THR A 192 -33.62 27.76 30.25
N ARG A 193 -32.49 28.11 29.65
CA ARG A 193 -31.68 27.20 28.82
C ARG A 193 -30.23 27.24 29.28
N GLU A 194 -29.52 26.13 29.13
CA GLU A 194 -28.08 26.09 29.28
C GLU A 194 -27.39 26.56 27.99
N VAL A 195 -26.49 27.52 28.12
CA VAL A 195 -25.67 28.04 27.02
C VAL A 195 -24.23 27.62 27.25
N ARG A 196 -23.62 26.98 26.25
CA ARG A 196 -22.22 26.55 26.30
C ARG A 196 -21.29 27.69 25.90
N HIS A 197 -20.32 27.97 26.75
CA HIS A 197 -19.20 28.88 26.49
C HIS A 197 -17.88 28.11 26.42
N THR A 198 -16.86 28.72 25.83
CA THR A 198 -15.50 28.15 25.74
C THR A 198 -14.50 29.20 26.21
N ASN A 199 -13.75 28.90 27.28
CA ASN A 199 -12.58 29.68 27.68
C ASN A 199 -11.36 29.17 26.91
N TRP A 200 -10.65 30.06 26.22
CA TRP A 200 -9.44 29.73 25.47
C TRP A 200 -8.20 30.18 26.28
N TYR A 201 -7.30 29.24 26.57
CA TYR A 201 -6.01 29.46 27.25
C TYR A 201 -4.85 29.21 26.30
#